data_AF-A0A1X2IN22-F1
#
_entry.id   AF-A0A1X2IN22-F1
#
_cell.length_a   1.000
_cell.length_b   1.000
_cell.length_c   1.000
_cell.angle_alpha   90.00
_cell.angle_beta   90.00
_cell.angle_gamma   90.00
#
_symmetry.space_group_name_H-M   'P 1'
#
loop_
_entity.id
_entity.type
_entity.pdbx_description
1 polymer ?
#
loop_
_entity_poly.entity_id
_entity_poly.type
_entity_poly.pdbx_seq_one_letter_code
_entity_poly.pdbx_strand_id
1 'polypeptide(L)'
;VRLDGLAKVARGAFKLSLIYSILDPYGLASVNDNLLLTLQDPWYHPCTLWYNLLLGIKAYCLLGAVDMFLGVEQAISGVRFIDVFHSPILSSSPRDFW
;
A
#
# COMPACT_ATOMS: atom_id res chain seq x y z
N VAL A 1 -7.68 2.30 -22.88
CA VAL A 1 -6.87 3.41 -22.34
C VAL A 1 -7.58 4.19 -21.24
N ARG A 2 -8.68 4.92 -21.54
CA ARG A 2 -9.39 5.72 -20.51
C ARG A 2 -10.06 4.88 -19.42
N LEU A 3 -10.72 3.79 -19.81
CA LEU A 3 -11.28 2.82 -18.85
C LEU A 3 -10.20 2.19 -17.97
N ASP A 4 -9.03 1.87 -18.54
CA ASP A 4 -7.90 1.35 -17.76
C ASP A 4 -7.35 2.41 -16.79
N GLY A 5 -7.41 3.70 -17.17
CA GLY A 5 -7.11 4.82 -16.26
C GLY A 5 -8.08 4.87 -15.08
N LEU A 6 -9.39 4.79 -15.34
CA LEU A 6 -10.41 4.72 -14.29
C LEU A 6 -10.25 3.49 -13.39
N ALA A 7 -9.86 2.34 -13.96
CA ALA A 7 -9.56 1.14 -13.19
C ALA A 7 -8.38 1.34 -12.22
N LYS A 8 -7.32 2.06 -12.65
CA LYS A 8 -6.21 2.46 -11.78
C LYS A 8 -6.69 3.37 -10.64
N VAL A 9 -7.54 4.34 -10.95
CA VAL A 9 -8.14 5.23 -9.93
C VAL A 9 -8.93 4.43 -8.91
N ALA A 10 -9.79 3.51 -9.36
CA ALA A 10 -10.58 2.65 -8.47
C ALA A 10 -9.69 1.79 -7.57
N ARG A 11 -8.61 1.21 -8.12
CA ARG A 11 -7.61 0.44 -7.35
C ARG A 11 -6.91 1.29 -6.30
N GLY A 12 -6.49 2.50 -6.68
CA GLY A 12 -5.86 3.45 -5.75
C GLY A 12 -6.81 3.88 -4.63
N ALA A 13 -8.06 4.22 -4.98
CA ALA A 13 -9.09 4.57 -4.02
C ALA A 13 -9.41 3.42 -3.04
N PHE A 14 -9.47 2.18 -3.52
CA PHE A 14 -9.64 1.01 -2.67
C PHE A 14 -8.49 0.85 -1.67
N LYS A 15 -7.23 0.97 -2.13
CA LYS A 15 -6.04 0.92 -1.27
C LYS A 15 -6.07 2.01 -0.19
N LEU A 16 -6.38 3.25 -0.55
CA LEU A 16 -6.46 4.35 0.42
C LEU A 16 -7.63 4.16 1.39
N SER A 17 -8.77 3.65 0.91
CA SER A 17 -9.91 3.32 1.78
C SER A 17 -9.56 2.28 2.84
N LEU A 18 -8.76 1.26 2.49
CA LEU A 18 -8.26 0.29 3.48
C LEU A 18 -7.42 0.95 4.57
N ILE A 19 -6.60 1.96 4.24
CA ILE A 19 -5.82 2.70 5.24
C ILE A 19 -6.75 3.41 6.21
N TYR A 20 -7.64 4.25 5.68
CA TYR A 20 -8.47 5.12 6.50
C TYR A 20 -9.59 4.38 7.25
N SER A 21 -10.01 3.21 6.77
CA SER A 21 -11.13 2.47 7.36
C SER A 21 -10.68 1.33 8.28
N ILE A 22 -9.49 0.76 8.06
CA ILE A 22 -9.04 -0.45 8.77
C ILE A 22 -7.70 -0.23 9.48
N LEU A 23 -6.70 0.37 8.83
CA LEU A 23 -5.38 0.48 9.45
C LEU A 23 -5.33 1.60 10.49
N ASP A 24 -5.75 2.80 10.10
CA ASP A 24 -5.65 3.98 10.98
C ASP A 24 -6.63 3.96 12.16
N PRO A 25 -7.93 3.60 12.01
CA PRO A 25 -8.88 3.62 13.13
C PRO A 25 -8.51 2.67 14.27
N TYR A 26 -7.86 1.56 13.94
CA TYR A 26 -7.43 0.56 14.91
C TYR A 26 -6.01 0.80 15.43
N GLY A 27 -5.37 1.91 15.06
CA GLY A 27 -3.99 2.24 15.43
C GLY A 27 -2.96 1.23 14.89
N LEU A 28 -3.35 0.39 13.94
CA LEU A 28 -2.52 -0.64 13.33
C LEU A 28 -1.53 0.06 12.41
N ALA A 29 -0.23 0.01 12.76
CA ALA A 29 0.83 0.75 12.05
C ALA A 29 0.70 2.30 12.09
N SER A 30 0.19 2.85 13.21
CA SER A 30 0.36 4.26 13.55
C SER A 30 1.71 4.49 14.26
N VAL A 31 2.33 5.65 14.07
CA VAL A 31 3.43 6.15 14.90
C VAL A 31 2.81 6.60 16.23
N ASN A 32 2.40 5.64 17.04
CA ASN A 32 1.87 5.88 18.37
C ASN A 32 2.87 5.37 19.42
N ASP A 33 2.61 5.60 20.71
CA ASP A 33 3.46 5.11 21.81
C ASP A 33 3.76 3.60 21.72
N ASN A 34 2.88 2.83 21.09
CA ASN A 34 3.06 1.41 20.81
C ASN A 34 4.23 1.09 19.84
N LEU A 35 4.61 2.01 18.94
CA LEU A 35 5.79 1.86 18.09
C LEU A 35 7.07 1.90 18.93
N LEU A 36 7.13 2.80 19.92
CA LEU A 36 8.25 2.92 20.83
C LEU A 36 8.43 1.63 21.65
N LEU A 37 7.31 1.00 22.04
CA LEU A 37 7.32 -0.30 22.70
C LEU A 37 7.79 -1.44 21.78
N THR A 38 7.32 -1.51 20.53
CA THR A 38 7.78 -2.57 19.59
C THR A 38 9.24 -2.42 19.16
N LEU A 39 9.82 -1.22 19.23
CA LEU A 39 11.25 -0.99 19.02
C LEU A 39 12.12 -1.46 20.19
N GLN A 40 11.55 -1.63 21.38
CA GLN A 40 12.25 -2.16 22.56
C GLN A 40 12.29 -3.70 22.56
N ASP A 41 11.30 -4.32 21.92
CA ASP A 41 11.23 -5.76 21.76
C ASP A 41 12.21 -6.28 20.68
N PRO A 42 12.75 -7.50 20.84
CA PRO A 42 13.54 -8.12 19.79
C PRO A 42 12.71 -8.33 18.50
N TRP A 43 13.37 -8.29 17.35
CA TRP A 43 12.72 -8.33 16.04
C TRP A 43 11.83 -9.57 15.79
N TYR A 44 12.13 -10.69 16.47
CA TYR A 44 11.38 -11.95 16.37
C TYR A 44 10.19 -12.02 17.33
N HIS A 45 9.99 -11.01 18.18
CA HIS A 45 8.85 -10.98 19.09
C HIS A 45 7.54 -10.95 18.27
N PRO A 46 6.52 -11.77 18.61
CA PRO A 46 5.31 -11.88 17.81
C PRO A 46 4.59 -10.55 17.55
N CYS A 47 4.58 -9.64 18.54
CA CYS A 47 3.99 -8.31 18.39
C CYS A 47 4.75 -7.47 17.35
N THR A 48 6.08 -7.52 17.36
CA THR A 48 6.94 -6.80 16.41
C THR A 48 6.78 -7.34 15.00
N LEU A 49 6.68 -8.67 14.84
CA LEU A 49 6.41 -9.30 13.55
C LEU A 49 5.05 -8.88 12.98
N TRP A 50 4.01 -8.88 13.80
CA TRP A 50 2.67 -8.45 13.41
C TRP A 50 2.66 -6.97 13.01
N TYR A 51 3.34 -6.13 13.79
CA TYR A 51 3.49 -4.70 13.48
C TYR A 51 4.17 -4.49 12.13
N ASN A 52 5.29 -5.16 11.89
CA ASN A 52 6.05 -5.04 10.63
C ASN A 52 5.24 -5.49 9.43
N LEU A 53 4.44 -6.55 9.56
CA LEU A 53 3.53 -7.01 8.51
C LEU A 53 2.50 -5.92 8.16
N LEU A 54 1.84 -5.37 9.17
CA LEU A 54 0.84 -4.32 8.99
C LEU A 54 1.44 -3.04 8.42
N LEU A 55 2.67 -2.70 8.83
CA LEU A 55 3.41 -1.57 8.28
C LEU A 55 3.70 -1.77 6.79
N GLY A 56 4.11 -2.97 6.37
CA GLY A 56 4.31 -3.31 4.96
C GLY A 56 3.01 -3.19 4.15
N ILE A 57 1.89 -3.69 4.68
CA ILE A 57 0.57 -3.54 4.06
C ILE A 57 0.18 -2.06 3.93
N LYS A 58 0.41 -1.26 4.99
CA LYS A 58 0.13 0.19 4.98
C LYS A 58 0.96 0.91 3.93
N ALA A 59 2.26 0.62 3.84
CA ALA A 59 3.14 1.18 2.83
C ALA A 59 2.67 0.84 1.40
N TYR A 60 2.31 -0.43 1.15
CA TYR A 60 1.75 -0.85 -0.14
C TYR A 60 0.43 -0.13 -0.48
N CYS A 61 -0.45 0.05 0.51
CA CYS A 61 -1.71 0.75 0.30
C CYS A 61 -1.49 2.25 0.06
N LEU A 62 -0.49 2.86 0.69
CA LEU A 62 -0.18 4.29 0.56
C LEU A 62 0.26 4.62 -0.88
N LEU A 63 0.91 3.68 -1.55
CA LEU A 63 1.21 3.76 -2.99
C LEU A 63 -0.05 3.79 -3.88
N GLY A 64 -1.24 3.53 -3.32
CA GLY A 64 -2.52 3.78 -3.99
C GLY A 64 -2.74 5.24 -4.39
N ALA A 65 -2.08 6.20 -3.73
CA ALA A 65 -2.08 7.58 -4.17
C ALA A 65 -1.48 7.74 -5.58
N VAL A 66 -0.39 7.03 -5.88
CA VAL A 66 0.26 7.05 -7.19
C VAL A 66 -0.65 6.43 -8.25
N ASP A 67 -1.32 5.31 -7.92
CA ASP A 67 -2.32 4.68 -8.79
C ASP A 67 -3.45 5.66 -9.16
N MET A 68 -3.89 6.48 -8.20
CA MET A 68 -4.90 7.52 -8.46
C MET A 68 -4.41 8.60 -9.42
N PHE A 69 -3.25 9.21 -9.16
CA PHE A 69 -2.75 10.29 -10.00
C PHE A 69 -2.46 9.82 -11.43
N LEU A 70 -1.76 8.70 -11.59
CA LEU A 70 -1.48 8.12 -12.92
C LEU A 70 -2.76 7.66 -13.62
N GLY A 71 -3.74 7.15 -12.87
CA GLY A 71 -5.04 6.76 -13.41
C GLY A 71 -5.85 7.96 -13.93
N VAL A 72 -5.88 9.06 -13.17
CA VAL A 72 -6.53 10.31 -13.57
C VAL A 72 -5.84 10.89 -14.80
N GLU A 73 -4.51 10.98 -14.79
CA GLU A 73 -3.72 11.49 -15.92
C GLU A 73 -3.97 10.65 -17.18
N GLN A 74 -3.96 9.32 -17.06
CA GLN A 74 -4.30 8.40 -18.15
C GLN A 74 -5.73 8.60 -18.67
N ALA A 75 -6.69 8.80 -17.78
CA ALA A 75 -8.10 8.99 -18.14
C ALA A 75 -8.33 10.31 -18.90
N ILE A 76 -7.64 11.38 -18.51
CA ILE A 76 -7.76 12.72 -19.10
C ILE A 76 -6.96 12.81 -20.42
N SER A 77 -5.66 12.48 -20.37
CA SER A 77 -4.76 12.63 -21.52
C SER A 77 -5.00 11.59 -22.61
N GLY A 78 -5.56 10.43 -22.27
CA GLY A 78 -5.65 9.30 -23.18
C GLY A 78 -4.30 8.64 -23.50
N VAL A 79 -3.24 8.96 -22.75
CA VAL A 79 -1.92 8.33 -22.86
C VAL A 79 -1.88 7.11 -21.96
N ARG A 80 -1.30 6.01 -22.44
CA ARG A 80 -1.13 4.79 -21.66
C ARG A 80 0.09 4.93 -20.75
N PHE A 81 -0.15 4.93 -19.45
CA PHE A 81 0.92 4.84 -18.45
C PHE A 81 1.13 3.39 -18.02
N ILE A 82 2.37 3.04 -17.66
CA ILE A 82 2.68 1.75 -17.06
C ILE A 82 2.12 1.68 -15.64
N ASP A 83 1.80 0.47 -15.17
CA ASP A 83 1.54 0.24 -13.75
C ASP A 83 2.88 0.19 -13.02
N VAL A 84 3.01 0.98 -11.95
CA VAL A 84 4.24 1.01 -11.15
C VAL A 84 4.41 -0.27 -10.33
N PHE A 85 3.30 -0.91 -9.94
CA PHE A 85 3.31 -2.14 -9.16
C PHE A 85 2.40 -3.19 -9.78
N HIS A 86 2.95 -4.38 -10.03
CA HIS A 86 2.21 -5.53 -10.52
C HIS A 86 2.15 -6.64 -9.47
N SER A 87 1.21 -6.52 -8.54
CA SER A 87 0.94 -7.52 -7.50
C SER A 87 2.18 -8.04 -6.75
N PRO A 88 3.05 -7.16 -6.19
CA PRO A 88 4.34 -7.54 -5.60
C PRO A 88 4.20 -8.50 -4.41
N ILE A 89 3.05 -8.51 -3.74
CA ILE A 89 2.77 -9.42 -2.61
C ILE A 89 2.70 -10.89 -3.06
N LEU A 90 2.41 -11.14 -4.33
CA LEU A 90 2.36 -12.48 -4.92
C LEU A 90 3.70 -12.94 -5.48
N SER A 91 4.77 -12.14 -5.31
CA SER A 91 6.09 -12.47 -5.83
C SER A 91 6.60 -13.79 -5.24
N SER A 92 7.11 -14.66 -6.11
CA SER A 92 7.68 -15.96 -5.72
C SER A 92 9.16 -15.88 -5.35
N SER A 93 9.83 -14.77 -5.68
CA SER A 93 11.24 -14.54 -5.39
C SER A 93 11.56 -13.04 -5.27
N PRO A 94 12.69 -12.65 -4.66
CA PRO A 94 13.11 -11.25 -4.61
C PRO A 94 13.28 -10.64 -6.01
N ARG A 95 13.68 -11.44 -7.00
CA ARG A 95 13.80 -10.96 -8.39
C ARG A 95 12.44 -10.69 -9.04
N ASP A 96 11.41 -11.43 -8.64
CA ASP A 96 10.03 -11.29 -9.14
C ASP A 96 9.31 -10.10 -8.45
N PHE A 97 9.78 -9.71 -7.27
CA PHE A 97 9.28 -8.54 -6.55
C PHE A 97 9.72 -7.20 -7.17
N TRP A 98 10.92 -7.16 -7.76
CA TRP A 98 11.57 -5.96 -8.32
C TRP A 98 11.39 -5.87 -9.84
#